data_AF-A0A3E0N6W3-F1
#
_entry.id   AF-A0A3E0N6W3-F1
#
_cell.length_a   1.000
_cell.length_b   1.000
_cell.length_c   1.000
_cell.angle_alpha   90.00
_cell.angle_beta   90.00
_cell.angle_gamma   90.00
#
_symmetry.space_group_name_H-M   'P 1'
#
loop_
_entity.id
_entity.type
_entity.pdbx_description
1 polymer ?
#
loop_
_entity_poly.entity_id
_entity_poly.type
_entity_poly.pdbx_seq_one_letter_code
_entity_poly.pdbx_strand_id
1 'polypeptide(L)' 'MTDELNIIYANREYQLLGNHAWVDVHTLSIHIMRGKDGVKVEIFPAAHDGISEPVATCKAKWSEPDAANKTQVVKRYVR' A
#
# COMPACT_ATOMS: atom_id res chain seq x y z
N MET A 1 -13.24 -0.92 20.47
CA MET A 1 -12.47 -0.15 19.47
C MET A 1 -11.30 -0.94 18.88
N THR A 2 -10.72 -1.91 19.60
CA THR A 2 -9.62 -2.77 19.09
C THR A 2 -10.05 -3.85 18.10
N ASP A 3 -11.30 -4.33 18.17
CA ASP A 3 -11.79 -5.42 17.30
C ASP A 3 -12.07 -5.00 15.85
N GLU A 4 -12.46 -3.75 15.61
CA GLU A 4 -12.77 -3.27 14.25
C GLU A 4 -11.51 -3.16 13.37
N LEU A 5 -10.37 -2.80 13.97
CA LEU A 5 -9.07 -2.76 13.28
C LEU A 5 -8.61 -4.15 12.87
N ASN A 6 -8.87 -5.19 13.68
CA ASN A 6 -8.49 -6.57 13.36
C ASN A 6 -9.20 -7.09 12.11
N ILE A 7 -10.44 -6.68 11.84
CA ILE A 7 -11.21 -7.11 10.66
C ILE A 7 -10.62 -6.53 9.37
N ILE A 8 -10.13 -5.28 9.41
CA ILE A 8 -9.57 -4.59 8.24
C ILE A 8 -8.26 -5.26 7.77
N TYR A 9 -7.46 -5.79 8.70
CA TYR A 9 -6.11 -6.31 8.42
C TYR A 9 -6.00 -7.84 8.42
N ALA A 10 -7.07 -8.59 8.73
CA ALA A 10 -7.01 -10.03 8.94
C ALA A 10 -6.50 -10.86 7.74
N ASN A 11 -6.65 -10.36 6.50
CA ASN A 11 -6.45 -11.17 5.28
C ASN A 11 -5.53 -10.51 4.22
N ARG A 12 -4.67 -9.56 4.59
CA ARG A 12 -3.87 -8.83 3.59
C ARG A 12 -2.38 -8.74 3.96
N GLU A 13 -1.60 -9.69 3.46
CA GLU A 13 -0.15 -9.50 3.25
C GLU A 13 0.07 -9.10 1.80
N TYR A 14 0.23 -7.80 1.54
CA TYR A 14 0.79 -7.31 0.28
C TYR A 14 2.18 -6.78 0.58
N GLN A 15 3.20 -7.57 0.23
CA GLN A 15 4.58 -7.11 0.29
C GLN A 15 4.95 -6.47 -1.03
N LEU A 16 5.33 -5.19 -0.99
CA LEU A 16 5.93 -4.53 -2.14
C LEU A 16 7.34 -5.10 -2.34
N LEU A 17 7.55 -5.94 -3.36
CA LEU A 17 8.84 -6.57 -3.66
C LEU A 17 9.79 -5.65 -4.47
N GLY A 18 9.56 -4.33 -4.47
CA GLY A 18 10.33 -3.36 -5.24
C GLY A 18 10.06 -1.91 -4.82
N ASN A 19 10.44 -0.96 -5.68
CA ASN A 19 10.24 0.47 -5.42
C ASN A 19 8.88 0.98 -5.89
N HIS A 20 8.17 0.24 -6.73
CA HIS A 20 6.82 0.59 -7.19
C HIS A 20 6.01 -0.67 -7.53
N ALA A 21 4.68 -0.56 -7.47
CA ALA A 21 3.74 -1.58 -7.94
C ALA A 21 2.43 -0.97 -8.41
N TRP A 22 1.72 -1.72 -9.25
CA TRP A 22 0.40 -1.39 -9.76
C TRP A 22 -0.63 -2.38 -9.22
N VAL A 23 -1.78 -1.85 -8.80
CA VAL A 23 -2.92 -2.63 -8.30
C VAL A 23 -4.17 -2.15 -9.02
N ASP A 24 -4.81 -3.03 -9.78
CA ASP A 24 -6.06 -2.73 -10.45
C ASP A 24 -7.25 -2.98 -9.52
N VAL A 25 -8.12 -1.97 -9.39
CA VAL A 25 -9.34 -2.02 -8.58
C VAL A 25 -10.48 -1.50 -9.43
N HIS A 26 -11.37 -2.38 -9.88
CA HIS A 26 -12.58 -2.10 -10.68
C HIS A 26 -12.65 -0.68 -11.30
N THR A 27 -12.27 -0.56 -12.57
CA THR A 27 -12.23 0.69 -13.34
C THR A 27 -11.20 1.74 -12.89
N LEU A 28 -10.36 1.41 -11.91
CA LEU A 28 -9.22 2.22 -11.45
C LEU A 28 -7.93 1.40 -11.45
N SER A 29 -6.82 2.10 -11.57
CA SER A 29 -5.47 1.56 -11.41
C SER A 29 -4.73 2.39 -10.36
N ILE A 30 -4.14 1.71 -9.37
CA ILE A 30 -3.47 2.31 -8.23
C ILE A 30 -1.97 2.08 -8.38
N HIS A 31 -1.21 3.17 -8.43
CA HIS A 31 0.24 3.14 -8.47
C HIS A 31 0.81 3.46 -7.09
N ILE A 32 1.50 2.48 -6.50
CA ILE A 32 2.12 2.60 -5.19
C ILE A 32 3.63 2.73 -5.40
N MET A 33 4.23 3.80 -4.90
CA MET A 33 5.66 4.08 -4.99
C MET A 33 6.28 4.24 -3.61
N ARG A 34 7.44 3.62 -3.41
CA ARG A 34 8.32 3.83 -2.25
C ARG A 34 9.43 4.79 -2.64
N GLY A 35 9.48 5.93 -1.97
CA GLY A 35 10.55 6.92 -2.07
C GLY A 35 11.44 6.90 -0.82
N LYS A 36 12.44 7.79 -0.80
CA LYS A 36 13.35 7.95 0.35
C LYS A 36 12.62 8.40 1.63
N ASP A 37 11.57 9.21 1.47
CA ASP A 37 10.85 9.83 2.58
C ASP A 37 9.56 9.08 2.97
N GLY A 38 9.24 7.98 2.27
CA GLY A 38 8.03 7.18 2.55
C GLY A 38 7.32 6.70 1.31
N VAL A 39 5.98 6.70 1.36
CA VAL A 39 5.12 6.09 0.35
C VAL A 39 4.27 7.15 -0.32
N LYS A 40 4.19 7.08 -1.65
CA LYS A 40 3.26 7.85 -2.48
C LYS A 40 2.32 6.88 -3.17
N VAL A 41 1.02 7.19 -3.15
CA VAL A 41 -0.02 6.44 -3.85
C VAL A 41 -0.71 7.38 -4.81
N GLU A 42 -0.82 6.96 -6.06
CA GLU A 42 -1.54 7.65 -7.13
C GLU A 42 -2.67 6.75 -7.62
N ILE A 43 -3.83 7.36 -7.90
CA ILE A 43 -5.00 6.65 -8.40
C ILE A 43 -5.34 7.19 -9.78
N PHE A 44 -5.41 6.30 -10.76
CA PHE A 44 -5.73 6.58 -12.14
C PHE A 44 -7.05 5.89 -12.53
N PRO A 45 -7.75 6.37 -13.57
CA PRO A 45 -8.76 5.58 -14.25
C PRO A 45 -8.11 4.36 -14.94
N ALA A 46 -8.80 3.23 -15.05
CA ALA A 46 -8.26 2.00 -15.64
C ALA A 46 -7.83 2.15 -17.12
N ALA A 47 -8.41 3.11 -17.84
CA ALA A 47 -8.01 3.48 -19.19
C ALA A 47 -7.12 4.72 -19.18
N HIS A 48 -6.08 4.74 -18.34
CA HIS A 48 -5.13 5.86 -18.36
C HIS A 48 -4.30 5.80 -19.65
N ASP A 49 -4.11 6.95 -20.29
CA ASP A 49 -3.30 7.13 -21.51
C ASP A 49 -1.79 7.27 -21.23
N GLY A 50 -1.40 7.28 -19.95
CA GLY A 50 -0.01 7.42 -19.51
C GLY A 50 0.48 8.88 -19.51
N ILE A 51 -0.42 9.82 -19.82
CA ILE A 51 -0.18 11.26 -19.89
C ILE A 51 -1.03 11.99 -18.85
N SER A 52 -2.24 11.50 -18.59
CA SER A 52 -3.20 12.08 -17.67
C SER A 52 -2.69 12.10 -16.22
N GLU A 53 -2.98 13.19 -15.53
CA GLU A 53 -2.71 13.31 -14.10
C GLU A 53 -3.58 12.34 -13.28
N PRO A 54 -3.08 11.88 -12.12
CA PRO A 54 -3.86 11.01 -11.25
C PRO A 54 -5.08 11.75 -10.68
N VAL A 55 -6.21 11.04 -10.60
CA VAL A 55 -7.47 11.54 -10.00
C VAL A 55 -7.28 11.87 -8.53
N ALA A 56 -6.41 11.11 -7.85
CA ALA A 56 -6.05 11.37 -6.47
C ALA A 56 -4.60 10.98 -6.19
N THR A 57 -3.95 11.75 -5.31
CA THR A 57 -2.62 11.45 -4.80
C THR A 57 -2.62 11.50 -3.28
N CYS A 58 -2.02 10.49 -2.65
CA CYS A 58 -1.76 10.45 -1.21
C CYS A 58 -0.26 10.27 -0.96
N LYS A 59 0.26 10.89 0.09
CA LYS A 59 1.65 10.74 0.52
C LYS A 59 1.70 10.55 2.03
N ALA A 60 2.49 9.59 2.46
CA ALA A 60 2.77 9.34 3.86
C ALA A 60 4.28 9.35 4.08
N LYS A 61 4.75 10.11 5.06
CA LYS A 61 6.13 9.98 5.54
C LYS A 61 6.25 8.67 6.29
N TRP A 62 7.16 7.81 5.84
CA TRP A 62 7.34 6.50 6.44
C TRP A 62 8.76 6.02 6.21
N SER A 63 9.54 5.86 7.27
CA SER A 63 10.83 5.20 7.23
C SER A 63 10.66 3.74 7.64
N GLU A 64 11.33 2.85 6.93
CA GLU A 64 11.40 1.45 7.32
C GLU A 64 11.99 1.38 8.74
N PRO A 65 11.30 0.72 9.70
CA PRO A 65 11.83 0.62 11.05
C PRO A 65 13.15 -0.15 11.03
N ASP A 66 14.12 0.28 11.85
CA ASP A 66 15.40 -0.41 11.98
C ASP A 66 15.20 -1.91 12.17
N ALA A 67 16.12 -2.73 11.66
CA ALA A 67 16.01 -4.19 11.73
C ALA A 67 15.86 -4.74 13.18
N ALA A 68 16.27 -3.95 14.18
CA ALA A 68 16.09 -4.23 15.61
C ALA A 68 14.65 -4.00 16.12
N ASN A 69 13.86 -3.22 15.39
CA ASN A 69 12.50 -2.79 15.71
C ASN A 69 11.49 -3.34 14.69
N LYS A 70 11.77 -4.54 14.15
CA LYS A 70 10.79 -5.28 13.37
C LYS A 70 9.60 -5.58 14.28
N THR A 71 8.53 -4.80 14.14
CA THR A 71 7.20 -5.23 14.56
C THR A 71 7.02 -6.65 14.04
N GLN A 72 6.94 -7.62 14.94
CA GLN A 72 6.65 -9.00 14.55
C GLN A 72 5.34 -8.95 13.79
N VAL A 73 5.38 -9.16 12.47
CA VAL A 73 4.19 -9.40 11.69
C VAL A 73 3.62 -10.69 12.24
N VAL A 74 2.58 -10.58 13.06
CA VAL A 74 1.95 -11.71 13.72
C VAL A 74 1.25 -12.52 12.63
N LYS A 75 1.93 -13.56 12.15
CA LYS A 75 1.30 -14.60 11.32
C LYS A 75 0.35 -15.39 12.21
N ARG A 76 -0.89 -14.92 12.36
CA ARG A 76 -1.97 -15.72 12.96
C ARG A 76 -2.62 -16.55 11.86
N TYR A 77 -2.28 -17.83 11.83
CA TYR A 77 -3.05 -18.81 11.09
C TYR A 77 -4.45 -18.90 11.71
N VAL A 78 -5.47 -18.48 10.96
CA VAL A 78 -6.87 -18.75 11.30
C VAL A 78 -7.15 -20.19 10.83
N ARG A 79 -7.48 -21.07 11.78
CA ARG A 79 -7.90 -22.46 11.52
C ARG A 79 -9.36 -22.52 11.10
#